data_AF-A0A7K0Y787-F1
#
_entry.id   AF-A0A7K0Y787-F1
#
_cell.length_a   1.000
_cell.length_b   1.000
_cell.length_c   1.000
_cell.angle_alpha   90.00
_cell.angle_beta   90.00
_cell.angle_gamma   90.00
#
_symmetry.space_group_name_H-M   'P 1'
#
loop_
_entity.id
_entity.type
_entity.pdbx_description
1 polymer ?
#
loop_
_entity_poly.entity_id
_entity_poly.type
_entity_poly.pdbx_seq_one_letter_code
_entity_poly.pdbx_strand_id
1 'polypeptide(L)'
;ANPESEDGVRDTYQTFLYQLAGADRAISDAIASLKQAGRWDNTLFIASADHGISFLPTLPQRHTDFTDMDQANDIYRVPLLVKFPKQTTGSVSDCAVTNLDVLPTILDVTGTSTSWKFAGTSFANECPASRERRVVAATGESQVFSGGFSEAQARARHYADVVSNVGGIRRVAAVGTSALLIGQPIGAAESNSDIASWTLAQKKMFTKVSDTRGSRVPSLITGTITLSGPTDVGTEGIVVVNGVAAGVIGELSGARDVVEYTAILDYSLLTDGAHTVELYVRAPDGTLTKVGAPR
;
A
#
# COMPACT_ATOMS: atom_id res chain seq x y z
N ALA A 1 -9.78 13.50 -6.23
CA ALA A 1 -8.40 13.96 -5.97
C ALA A 1 -7.88 13.23 -4.75
N ASN A 2 -6.56 13.05 -4.65
CA ASN A 2 -5.92 12.63 -3.41
C ASN A 2 -6.12 13.69 -2.31
N PRO A 3 -6.05 13.30 -1.04
CA PRO A 3 -6.04 14.24 0.08
C PRO A 3 -4.96 15.31 -0.07
N GLU A 4 -5.18 16.46 0.54
CA GLU A 4 -4.18 17.54 0.59
C GLU A 4 -3.15 17.28 1.70
N SER A 5 -3.58 16.72 2.84
CA SER A 5 -2.71 16.45 3.97
C SER A 5 -1.79 15.26 3.74
N GLU A 6 -0.55 15.35 4.24
CA GLU A 6 0.42 14.26 4.21
C GLU A 6 -0.12 13.01 4.93
N ASP A 7 -0.80 13.19 6.06
CA ASP A 7 -1.45 12.10 6.79
C ASP A 7 -2.51 11.40 5.94
N GLY A 8 -3.41 12.16 5.29
CA GLY A 8 -4.46 11.57 4.45
C GLY A 8 -3.89 10.83 3.24
N VAL A 9 -2.84 11.36 2.62
CA VAL A 9 -2.11 10.67 1.54
C VAL A 9 -1.50 9.37 2.05
N ARG A 10 -0.85 9.40 3.21
CA ARG A 10 -0.24 8.23 3.84
C ARG A 10 -1.29 7.17 4.19
N ASP A 11 -2.42 7.53 4.77
CA ASP A 11 -3.49 6.59 5.13
C ASP A 11 -4.08 5.90 3.89
N THR A 12 -4.26 6.67 2.82
CA THR A 12 -4.72 6.15 1.53
C THR A 12 -3.71 5.16 0.95
N TYR A 13 -2.42 5.49 1.03
CA TYR A 13 -1.34 4.62 0.56
C TYR A 13 -1.20 3.34 1.41
N GLN A 14 -1.27 3.45 2.74
CA GLN A 14 -1.28 2.30 3.66
C GLN A 14 -2.46 1.35 3.36
N THR A 15 -3.65 1.91 3.10
CA THR A 15 -4.83 1.14 2.70
C THR A 15 -4.59 0.39 1.38
N PHE A 16 -3.95 1.05 0.41
CA PHE A 16 -3.55 0.41 -0.84
C PHE A 16 -2.52 -0.72 -0.62
N LEU A 17 -1.55 -0.54 0.26
CA LEU A 17 -0.55 -1.57 0.58
C LEU A 17 -1.18 -2.83 1.19
N TYR A 18 -2.24 -2.69 1.99
CA TYR A 18 -3.01 -3.85 2.46
C TYR A 18 -3.77 -4.58 1.34
N GLN A 19 -4.27 -3.86 0.34
CA GLN A 19 -4.85 -4.49 -0.85
C GLN A 19 -3.77 -5.21 -1.68
N LEU A 20 -2.59 -4.59 -1.82
CA LEU A 20 -1.43 -5.20 -2.48
C LEU A 20 -1.01 -6.51 -1.79
N ALA A 21 -0.98 -6.56 -0.46
CA ALA A 21 -0.70 -7.79 0.27
C ALA A 21 -1.74 -8.89 0.04
N GLY A 22 -3.01 -8.51 -0.12
CA GLY A 22 -4.06 -9.44 -0.56
C GLY A 22 -3.79 -10.01 -1.96
N ALA A 23 -3.37 -9.17 -2.90
CA ALA A 23 -2.99 -9.60 -4.25
C ALA A 23 -1.75 -10.51 -4.23
N ASP A 24 -0.72 -10.16 -3.46
CA ASP A 24 0.49 -10.97 -3.27
C ASP A 24 0.16 -12.37 -2.72
N ARG A 25 -0.74 -12.44 -1.73
CA ARG A 25 -1.22 -13.71 -1.18
C ARG A 25 -1.90 -14.57 -2.25
N ALA A 26 -2.77 -13.97 -3.08
CA ALA A 26 -3.47 -14.67 -4.15
C ALA A 26 -2.50 -15.20 -5.23
N ILE A 27 -1.51 -14.39 -5.61
CA ILE A 27 -0.43 -14.80 -6.53
C ILE A 27 0.37 -15.97 -5.91
N SER A 28 0.74 -15.86 -4.64
CA SER A 28 1.46 -16.90 -3.91
C SER A 28 0.67 -18.22 -3.85
N ASP A 29 -0.64 -18.17 -3.62
CA ASP A 29 -1.51 -19.35 -3.63
C ASP A 29 -1.62 -20.00 -5.02
N ALA A 30 -1.71 -19.19 -6.08
CA ALA A 30 -1.72 -19.70 -7.46
C ALA A 30 -0.40 -20.40 -7.80
N ILE A 31 0.74 -19.79 -7.45
CA ILE A 31 2.08 -20.37 -7.65
C ILE A 31 2.22 -21.68 -6.85
N ALA A 32 1.80 -21.68 -5.58
CA ALA A 32 1.86 -22.88 -4.73
C ALA A 32 1.03 -24.03 -5.33
N SER A 33 -0.18 -23.73 -5.82
CA SER A 33 -1.04 -24.71 -6.46
C SER A 33 -0.41 -25.31 -7.72
N LEU A 34 0.19 -24.48 -8.58
CA LEU A 34 0.92 -24.93 -9.77
C LEU A 34 2.13 -25.81 -9.42
N LYS A 35 2.86 -25.49 -8.34
CA LYS A 35 3.99 -26.29 -7.85
C LYS A 35 3.54 -27.64 -7.31
N GLN A 36 2.50 -27.67 -6.48
CA GLN A 36 1.94 -28.91 -5.93
C GLN A 36 1.43 -29.85 -7.03
N ALA A 37 0.86 -29.29 -8.10
CA ALA A 37 0.42 -30.07 -9.27
C ALA A 37 1.56 -30.52 -10.21
N GLY A 38 2.82 -30.19 -9.91
CA GLY A 38 3.96 -30.47 -10.78
C GLY A 38 3.91 -29.74 -12.13
N ARG A 39 3.17 -28.62 -12.21
CA ARG A 39 2.97 -27.85 -13.46
C ARG A 39 3.86 -26.62 -13.55
N TRP A 40 4.31 -26.08 -12.41
CA TRP A 40 5.05 -24.82 -12.32
C TRP A 40 6.19 -24.73 -13.34
N ASP A 41 7.04 -25.75 -13.45
CA ASP A 41 8.23 -25.69 -14.31
C ASP A 41 7.87 -25.48 -15.79
N ASN A 42 6.79 -26.10 -16.27
CA ASN A 42 6.35 -25.99 -17.67
C ASN A 42 5.33 -24.86 -17.92
N THR A 43 4.97 -24.07 -16.89
CA THR A 43 4.02 -22.96 -17.02
C THR A 43 4.72 -21.67 -17.47
N LEU A 44 4.14 -20.97 -18.46
CA LEU A 44 4.35 -19.53 -18.64
C LEU A 44 3.48 -18.80 -17.60
N PHE A 45 4.10 -18.06 -16.70
CA PHE A 45 3.41 -17.29 -15.68
C PHE A 45 3.69 -15.80 -15.89
N ILE A 46 2.62 -15.00 -16.03
CA ILE A 46 2.70 -13.56 -16.22
C ILE A 46 1.80 -12.90 -15.19
N ALA A 47 2.35 -11.99 -14.38
CA ALA A 47 1.59 -11.10 -13.51
C ALA A 47 1.89 -9.65 -13.89
N SER A 48 0.84 -8.85 -14.09
CA SER A 48 0.94 -7.45 -14.49
C SER A 48 -0.22 -6.64 -13.89
N ALA A 49 -0.22 -5.33 -14.09
CA ALA A 49 -1.37 -4.46 -13.86
C ALA A 49 -1.82 -3.82 -15.19
N ASP A 50 -3.12 -3.51 -15.28
CA ASP A 50 -3.70 -2.78 -16.40
C ASP A 50 -3.25 -1.31 -16.42
N HIS A 51 -3.21 -0.70 -15.24
CA HIS A 51 -2.64 0.61 -14.97
C HIS A 51 -2.15 0.70 -13.51
N GLY A 52 -1.42 1.76 -13.19
CA GLY A 52 -0.98 2.11 -11.85
C GLY A 52 -1.95 3.04 -11.13
N ILE A 53 -1.48 3.66 -10.06
CA ILE A 53 -2.24 4.59 -9.22
C ILE A 53 -1.27 5.59 -8.59
N SER A 54 -1.64 6.88 -8.59
CA SER A 54 -0.86 7.94 -7.95
C SER A 54 -1.50 8.39 -6.64
N PHE A 55 -0.68 8.66 -5.62
CA PHE A 55 -1.10 9.23 -4.35
C PHE A 55 -0.58 10.65 -4.14
N LEU A 56 -0.08 11.31 -5.21
CA LEU A 56 0.38 12.70 -5.12
C LEU A 56 -0.76 13.63 -4.64
N PRO A 57 -0.51 14.49 -3.63
CA PRO A 57 -1.54 15.32 -3.01
C PRO A 57 -2.34 16.14 -4.03
N THR A 58 -3.64 16.28 -3.82
CA THR A 58 -4.57 17.06 -4.66
C THR A 58 -4.77 16.60 -6.11
N LEU A 59 -3.87 15.75 -6.65
CA LEU A 59 -3.97 15.23 -8.01
C LEU A 59 -4.94 14.03 -8.11
N PRO A 60 -5.51 13.74 -9.28
CA PRO A 60 -6.29 12.53 -9.50
C PRO A 60 -5.48 11.23 -9.33
N GLN A 61 -6.13 10.16 -8.89
CA GLN A 61 -5.45 8.88 -8.61
C GLN A 61 -5.18 8.03 -9.86
N ARG A 62 -6.08 8.08 -10.86
CA ARG A 62 -6.14 7.10 -11.97
C ARG A 62 -6.18 7.72 -13.36
N HIS A 63 -6.01 9.04 -13.45
CA HIS A 63 -5.90 9.74 -14.72
C HIS A 63 -4.98 10.95 -14.56
N THR A 64 -4.43 11.42 -15.68
CA THR A 64 -3.49 12.54 -15.75
C THR A 64 -3.69 13.25 -17.08
N ASP A 65 -3.48 14.55 -17.07
CA ASP A 65 -3.36 15.40 -18.27
C ASP A 65 -1.88 15.59 -18.68
N PHE A 66 -0.96 14.86 -18.04
CA PHE A 66 0.49 14.93 -18.20
C PHE A 66 1.15 16.25 -17.76
N THR A 67 0.46 17.09 -16.99
CA THR A 67 1.08 18.28 -16.38
C THR A 67 2.09 17.92 -15.30
N ASP A 68 1.86 16.81 -14.58
CA ASP A 68 2.76 16.23 -13.60
C ASP A 68 3.28 14.87 -14.10
N MET A 69 4.58 14.80 -14.41
CA MET A 69 5.19 13.57 -14.92
C MET A 69 5.38 12.50 -13.85
N ASP A 70 5.43 12.85 -12.57
CA ASP A 70 5.50 11.87 -11.48
C ASP A 70 4.16 11.17 -11.31
N GLN A 71 3.06 11.92 -11.40
CA GLN A 71 1.71 11.35 -11.49
C GLN A 71 1.58 10.42 -12.70
N ALA A 72 2.07 10.84 -13.85
CA ALA A 72 2.02 10.04 -15.07
C ALA A 72 2.88 8.77 -14.97
N ASN A 73 4.06 8.86 -14.33
CA ASN A 73 4.91 7.70 -14.04
C ASN A 73 4.23 6.72 -13.08
N ASP A 74 3.55 7.21 -12.05
CA ASP A 74 2.79 6.36 -11.11
C ASP A 74 1.65 5.60 -11.79
N ILE A 75 1.00 6.20 -12.80
CA ILE A 75 -0.17 5.62 -13.49
C ILE A 75 0.24 4.69 -14.64
N TYR A 76 1.30 4.99 -15.39
CA TYR A 76 1.60 4.25 -16.63
C TYR A 76 2.81 3.33 -16.55
N ARG A 77 3.60 3.35 -15.47
CA ARG A 77 4.68 2.39 -15.23
C ARG A 77 4.21 1.28 -14.30
N VAL A 78 3.61 0.25 -14.90
CA VAL A 78 3.07 -0.91 -14.20
C VAL A 78 4.10 -2.02 -14.00
N PRO A 79 3.97 -2.86 -12.96
CA PRO A 79 4.81 -4.04 -12.81
C PRO A 79 4.52 -5.05 -13.92
N LEU A 80 5.56 -5.74 -14.39
CA LEU A 80 5.45 -6.91 -15.26
C LEU A 80 6.42 -7.98 -14.77
N LEU A 81 5.88 -9.06 -14.20
CA LEU A 81 6.62 -10.23 -13.76
C LEU A 81 6.36 -11.37 -14.74
N VAL A 82 7.42 -11.91 -15.35
CA VAL A 82 7.34 -12.99 -16.32
C VAL A 82 8.25 -14.13 -15.91
N LYS A 83 7.68 -15.34 -15.86
CA LYS A 83 8.41 -16.59 -15.73
C LYS A 83 8.10 -17.43 -16.97
N PHE A 84 9.11 -17.68 -17.78
CA PHE A 84 9.00 -18.56 -18.95
C PHE A 84 9.03 -20.05 -18.55
N PRO A 85 8.51 -20.95 -19.39
CA PRO A 85 8.68 -22.39 -19.18
C PRO A 85 10.17 -22.76 -19.02
N LYS A 86 10.47 -23.65 -18.07
CA LYS A 86 11.80 -24.15 -17.70
C LYS A 86 12.78 -23.09 -17.18
N GLN A 87 12.35 -21.84 -16.98
CA GLN A 87 13.18 -20.82 -16.35
C GLN A 87 13.42 -21.14 -14.86
N THR A 88 14.68 -21.19 -14.46
CA THR A 88 15.12 -21.49 -13.08
C THR A 88 15.79 -20.32 -12.38
N THR A 89 16.16 -19.27 -13.12
CA THR A 89 16.81 -18.06 -12.61
C THR A 89 15.99 -16.81 -12.94
N GLY A 90 16.00 -15.84 -12.02
CA GLY A 90 15.41 -14.52 -12.24
C GLY A 90 16.46 -13.52 -12.72
N SER A 91 16.02 -12.52 -13.48
CA SER A 91 16.81 -11.35 -13.83
C SER A 91 15.92 -10.11 -13.83
N VAL A 92 16.53 -8.94 -13.60
CA VAL A 92 15.87 -7.65 -13.82
C VAL A 92 16.16 -7.22 -15.25
N SER A 93 15.13 -6.74 -15.95
CA SER A 93 15.24 -6.27 -17.33
C SER A 93 14.70 -4.85 -17.43
N ASP A 94 15.49 -3.94 -17.99
CA ASP A 94 15.05 -2.57 -18.37
C ASP A 94 14.54 -2.54 -19.83
N CYS A 95 14.01 -3.67 -20.30
CA CYS A 95 13.42 -3.72 -21.62
C CYS A 95 12.13 -2.88 -21.67
N ALA A 96 12.01 -2.02 -22.68
CA ALA A 96 10.84 -1.15 -22.87
C ALA A 96 9.63 -1.94 -23.40
N VAL A 97 8.94 -2.63 -22.49
CA VAL A 97 7.74 -3.43 -22.77
C VAL A 97 6.46 -2.65 -22.44
N THR A 98 5.39 -2.96 -23.16
CA THR A 98 4.03 -2.44 -22.94
C THR A 98 3.04 -3.59 -22.76
N ASN A 99 1.84 -3.30 -22.23
CA ASN A 99 0.77 -4.30 -22.12
C ASN A 99 0.35 -4.89 -23.49
N LEU A 100 0.63 -4.19 -24.60
CA LEU A 100 0.35 -4.67 -25.96
C LEU A 100 1.26 -5.81 -26.41
N ASP A 101 2.40 -6.00 -25.73
CA ASP A 101 3.40 -7.01 -26.06
C ASP A 101 3.12 -8.36 -25.37
N VAL A 102 2.27 -8.37 -24.35
CA VAL A 102 1.97 -9.56 -23.55
C VAL A 102 1.31 -10.64 -24.41
N LEU A 103 0.28 -10.29 -25.18
CA LEU A 103 -0.43 -11.24 -26.05
C LEU A 103 0.46 -11.86 -27.13
N PRO A 104 1.20 -11.10 -27.97
CA PRO A 104 2.09 -11.70 -28.95
C PRO A 104 3.21 -12.53 -28.29
N THR A 105 3.67 -12.18 -27.09
CA THR A 105 4.62 -12.99 -26.32
C THR A 105 4.02 -14.34 -25.91
N ILE A 106 2.77 -14.37 -25.43
CA ILE A 106 2.09 -15.63 -25.09
C ILE A 106 1.97 -16.52 -26.33
N LEU A 107 1.60 -15.97 -27.48
CA LEU A 107 1.44 -16.72 -28.72
C LEU A 107 2.78 -17.32 -29.20
N ASP A 108 3.85 -16.54 -29.15
CA ASP A 108 5.22 -16.97 -29.49
C ASP A 108 5.67 -18.13 -28.57
N VAL A 109 5.56 -17.94 -27.25
CA VAL A 109 5.96 -18.97 -26.27
C VAL A 109 5.14 -20.26 -26.38
N THR A 110 3.86 -20.15 -26.77
CA THR A 110 2.97 -21.32 -26.93
C THR A 110 3.05 -21.96 -28.33
N GLY A 111 3.76 -21.35 -29.28
CA GLY A 111 3.78 -21.78 -30.68
C GLY A 111 2.43 -21.64 -31.39
N THR A 112 1.54 -20.77 -30.88
CA THR A 112 0.19 -20.59 -31.42
C THR A 112 0.22 -19.71 -32.65
N SER A 113 -0.20 -20.25 -33.80
CA SER A 113 -0.30 -19.50 -35.06
C SER A 113 -1.61 -18.71 -35.14
N THR A 114 -1.54 -17.48 -35.65
CA THR A 114 -2.72 -16.62 -35.89
C THR A 114 -2.50 -15.71 -37.10
N SER A 115 -3.59 -15.26 -37.73
CA SER A 115 -3.57 -14.24 -38.78
C SER A 115 -3.73 -12.81 -38.25
N TRP A 116 -3.88 -12.64 -36.94
CA TRP A 116 -4.04 -11.32 -36.32
C TRP A 116 -2.77 -10.50 -36.42
N LYS A 117 -2.95 -9.18 -36.58
CA LYS A 117 -1.87 -8.20 -36.50
C LYS A 117 -1.92 -7.52 -35.14
N PHE A 118 -0.79 -7.51 -34.44
CA PHE A 118 -0.66 -6.89 -33.13
C PHE A 118 0.07 -5.55 -33.25
N ALA A 119 -0.32 -4.59 -32.42
CA ALA A 119 0.44 -3.35 -32.25
C ALA A 119 1.73 -3.57 -31.44
N GLY A 120 1.72 -4.56 -30.54
CA GLY A 120 2.90 -5.02 -29.82
C GLY A 120 3.73 -6.05 -30.57
N THR A 121 4.80 -6.51 -29.94
CA THR A 121 5.78 -7.47 -30.47
C THR A 121 6.19 -8.39 -29.32
N SER A 122 6.36 -9.67 -29.61
CA SER A 122 6.85 -10.62 -28.62
C SER A 122 8.19 -10.17 -28.05
N PHE A 123 8.36 -10.29 -26.73
CA PHE A 123 9.64 -10.09 -26.05
C PHE A 123 10.26 -11.41 -25.55
N ALA A 124 9.76 -12.56 -26.01
CA ALA A 124 10.21 -13.87 -25.52
C ALA A 124 11.70 -14.13 -25.80
N ASN A 125 12.20 -13.66 -26.94
CA ASN A 125 13.55 -13.93 -27.42
C ASN A 125 14.46 -12.68 -27.41
N GLU A 126 13.89 -11.50 -27.69
CA GLU A 126 14.62 -10.24 -27.83
C GLU A 126 13.82 -9.09 -27.23
N CYS A 127 14.50 -8.11 -26.67
CA CYS A 127 13.86 -6.88 -26.24
C CYS A 127 13.39 -6.05 -27.46
N PRO A 128 12.12 -5.63 -27.55
CA PRO A 128 11.68 -4.76 -28.63
C PRO A 128 12.44 -3.41 -28.61
N ALA A 129 13.36 -3.23 -29.55
CA ALA A 129 14.21 -2.04 -29.63
C ALA A 129 13.47 -0.80 -30.18
N SER A 130 14.00 0.39 -29.87
CA SER A 130 13.66 1.67 -30.53
C SER A 130 12.18 2.08 -30.50
N ARG A 131 11.49 1.82 -29.37
CA ARG A 131 10.09 2.22 -29.21
C ARG A 131 9.94 3.50 -28.43
N GLU A 132 9.34 4.50 -29.09
CA GLU A 132 8.70 5.60 -28.38
C GLU A 132 7.45 5.09 -27.68
N ARG A 133 7.42 5.17 -26.35
CA ARG A 133 6.24 4.81 -25.55
C ARG A 133 5.26 5.98 -25.54
N ARG A 134 4.51 6.16 -26.63
CA ARG A 134 3.41 7.11 -26.66
C ARG A 134 2.23 6.55 -25.88
N VAL A 135 1.87 7.22 -24.80
CA VAL A 135 0.69 6.93 -24.00
C VAL A 135 -0.40 7.92 -24.35
N VAL A 136 -1.65 7.46 -24.47
CA VAL A 136 -2.83 8.30 -24.62
C VAL A 136 -3.67 8.13 -23.36
N ALA A 137 -3.91 9.21 -22.64
CA ALA A 137 -4.74 9.19 -21.44
C ALA A 137 -6.23 9.07 -21.77
N ALA A 138 -7.02 8.66 -20.79
CA ALA A 138 -8.48 8.57 -20.93
C ALA A 138 -9.14 9.91 -21.28
N THR A 139 -8.49 11.01 -20.95
CA THR A 139 -8.85 12.40 -21.25
C THR A 139 -8.51 12.83 -22.69
N GLY A 140 -7.74 12.01 -23.42
CA GLY A 140 -7.38 12.22 -24.82
C GLY A 140 -6.03 12.91 -25.03
N GLU A 141 -5.40 13.47 -23.99
CA GLU A 141 -4.02 13.93 -24.09
C GLU A 141 -3.07 12.76 -24.34
N SER A 142 -1.89 13.07 -24.87
CA SER A 142 -0.88 12.05 -25.14
C SER A 142 0.51 12.55 -24.80
N GLN A 143 1.35 11.65 -24.30
CA GLN A 143 2.72 11.95 -23.93
C GLN A 143 3.66 10.83 -24.34
N VAL A 144 4.90 11.17 -24.70
CA VAL A 144 5.95 10.20 -25.00
C VAL A 144 6.80 9.95 -23.76
N PHE A 145 6.88 8.69 -23.33
CA PHE A 145 7.68 8.25 -22.19
C PHE A 145 9.07 7.81 -22.66
N SER A 146 10.01 8.77 -22.71
CA SER A 146 11.41 8.54 -23.10
C SER A 146 12.28 7.93 -21.99
N GLY A 147 11.87 8.06 -20.73
CA GLY A 147 12.60 7.54 -19.56
C GLY A 147 12.48 6.03 -19.33
N GLY A 148 13.41 5.41 -18.58
CA GLY A 148 13.55 3.96 -18.37
C GLY A 148 13.08 3.44 -17.00
N PHE A 149 13.69 2.37 -16.51
CA PHE A 149 13.39 1.78 -15.20
C PHE A 149 13.79 2.69 -14.02
N SER A 150 14.74 3.61 -14.21
CA SER A 150 15.17 4.59 -13.19
C SER A 150 14.03 5.45 -12.64
N GLU A 151 13.06 5.81 -13.48
CA GLU A 151 11.92 6.65 -13.18
C GLU A 151 10.93 5.88 -12.31
N ALA A 152 10.68 4.60 -12.65
CA ALA A 152 9.89 3.71 -11.80
C ALA A 152 10.56 3.51 -10.43
N GLN A 153 11.89 3.36 -10.40
CA GLN A 153 12.64 3.27 -9.14
C GLN A 153 12.57 4.57 -8.33
N ALA A 154 12.62 5.74 -8.97
CA ALA A 154 12.49 7.01 -8.29
C ALA A 154 11.13 7.14 -7.59
N ARG A 155 10.04 6.78 -8.29
CA ARG A 155 8.70 6.74 -7.70
C ARG A 155 8.57 5.71 -6.58
N ALA A 156 9.17 4.52 -6.75
CA ALA A 156 9.20 3.51 -5.68
C ALA A 156 9.96 3.99 -4.42
N ARG A 157 11.06 4.74 -4.57
CA ARG A 157 11.79 5.34 -3.44
C ARG A 157 10.95 6.41 -2.75
N HIS A 158 10.30 7.28 -3.51
CA HIS A 158 9.40 8.29 -2.96
C HIS A 158 8.32 7.66 -2.06
N TYR A 159 7.67 6.60 -2.52
CA TYR A 159 6.67 5.91 -1.70
C TYR A 159 7.25 5.12 -0.52
N ALA A 160 8.49 4.64 -0.63
CA ALA A 160 9.20 4.00 0.48
C ALA A 160 9.50 4.99 1.62
N ASP A 161 9.61 6.29 1.33
CA ASP A 161 9.76 7.35 2.33
C ASP A 161 8.41 7.66 3.03
N VAL A 162 7.28 7.42 2.37
CA VAL A 162 5.92 7.58 2.95
C VAL A 162 5.57 6.41 3.86
N VAL A 163 5.73 5.18 3.37
CA VAL A 163 5.60 3.94 4.14
C VAL A 163 6.74 3.02 3.76
N SER A 164 7.54 2.62 4.74
CA SER A 164 8.72 1.78 4.49
C SER A 164 8.35 0.50 3.75
N ASN A 165 9.07 0.22 2.67
CA ASN A 165 8.98 -1.03 1.91
C ASN A 165 9.86 -2.16 2.48
N VAL A 166 10.42 -1.98 3.68
CA VAL A 166 11.28 -2.96 4.36
C VAL A 166 10.52 -3.64 5.49
N GLY A 167 10.47 -4.97 5.43
CA GLY A 167 9.86 -5.83 6.46
C GLY A 167 8.53 -6.44 6.03
N GLY A 168 7.85 -7.10 6.97
CA GLY A 168 6.56 -7.77 6.72
C GLY A 168 5.36 -6.83 6.78
N ILE A 169 4.17 -7.36 6.52
CA ILE A 169 2.92 -6.60 6.35
C ILE A 169 2.59 -5.65 7.51
N ARG A 170 2.99 -5.98 8.74
CA ARG A 170 2.83 -5.11 9.92
C ARG A 170 3.46 -3.73 9.75
N ARG A 171 4.52 -3.62 8.93
CA ARG A 171 5.25 -2.37 8.73
C ARG A 171 4.42 -1.33 7.98
N VAL A 172 3.32 -1.74 7.35
CA VAL A 172 2.36 -0.80 6.75
C VAL A 172 1.77 0.11 7.83
N ALA A 173 1.42 -0.39 9.02
CA ALA A 173 0.94 0.45 10.13
C ALA A 173 2.06 1.22 10.86
N ALA A 174 3.33 0.89 10.58
CA ALA A 174 4.50 1.43 11.27
C ALA A 174 5.01 2.72 10.61
N VAL A 175 4.27 3.80 10.84
CA VAL A 175 4.53 5.14 10.29
C VAL A 175 4.88 6.16 11.37
N GLY A 176 5.34 7.33 10.95
CA GLY A 176 5.67 8.43 11.85
C GLY A 176 6.84 8.14 12.78
N THR A 177 7.01 8.97 13.80
CA THR A 177 8.10 8.82 14.78
C THR A 177 7.91 7.61 15.69
N SER A 178 6.67 7.13 15.81
CA SER A 178 6.27 5.97 16.58
C SER A 178 6.35 4.64 15.81
N ALA A 179 6.88 4.64 14.58
CA ALA A 179 6.99 3.44 13.76
C ALA A 179 7.69 2.25 14.45
N LEU A 180 8.61 2.51 15.38
CA LEU A 180 9.32 1.45 16.12
C LEU A 180 8.49 0.83 17.24
N LEU A 181 7.42 1.49 17.69
CA LEU A 181 6.51 0.96 18.70
C LEU A 181 5.55 -0.09 18.11
N ILE A 182 5.21 0.00 16.82
CA ILE A 182 4.23 -0.90 16.21
C ILE A 182 4.67 -2.37 16.32
N GLY A 183 3.78 -3.20 16.85
CA GLY A 183 3.99 -4.59 17.18
C GLY A 183 4.71 -4.85 18.51
N GLN A 184 5.03 -3.80 19.28
CA GLN A 184 5.63 -3.94 20.62
C GLN A 184 4.56 -3.85 21.71
N PRO A 185 4.70 -4.62 22.81
CA PRO A 185 3.93 -4.41 24.02
C PRO A 185 4.17 -3.00 24.58
N ILE A 186 3.10 -2.33 24.99
CA ILE A 186 3.17 -1.03 25.65
C ILE A 186 3.11 -1.25 27.17
N GLY A 187 4.11 -0.73 27.87
CA GLY A 187 4.20 -0.83 29.32
C GLY A 187 3.20 0.07 30.05
N ALA A 188 3.23 0.02 31.38
CA ALA A 188 2.48 0.97 32.19
C ALA A 188 2.94 2.40 31.88
N ALA A 189 1.97 3.32 31.76
CA ALA A 189 2.19 4.73 31.49
C ALA A 189 1.31 5.56 32.43
N GLU A 190 1.74 6.78 32.72
CA GLU A 190 0.94 7.74 33.49
C GLU A 190 -0.33 8.13 32.73
N SER A 191 -1.39 8.51 33.45
CA SER A 191 -2.63 8.97 32.82
C SER A 191 -2.41 10.27 32.06
N ASN A 192 -2.94 10.35 30.84
CA ASN A 192 -2.93 11.57 30.05
C ASN A 192 -4.08 12.50 30.47
N SER A 193 -3.79 13.79 30.69
CA SER A 193 -4.78 14.82 31.01
C SER A 193 -5.17 15.72 29.82
N ASP A 194 -4.41 15.67 28.74
CA ASP A 194 -4.54 16.56 27.58
C ASP A 194 -5.62 16.08 26.60
N ILE A 195 -6.02 14.81 26.67
CA ILE A 195 -7.14 14.25 25.92
C ILE A 195 -8.37 14.13 26.83
N ALA A 196 -9.40 14.93 26.58
CA ALA A 196 -10.66 14.88 27.32
C ALA A 196 -11.47 13.62 27.00
N SER A 197 -11.50 13.24 25.72
CA SER A 197 -12.15 12.02 25.24
C SER A 197 -11.72 11.66 23.83
N TRP A 198 -11.87 10.39 23.47
CA TRP A 198 -11.80 9.95 22.08
C TRP A 198 -12.89 8.95 21.74
N THR A 199 -13.28 8.91 20.47
CA THR A 199 -14.29 8.00 19.94
C THR A 199 -13.65 7.03 18.93
N LEU A 200 -14.31 5.89 18.73
CA LEU A 200 -13.90 4.87 17.76
C LEU A 200 -15.13 4.39 17.00
N ALA A 201 -15.27 4.77 15.74
CA ALA A 201 -16.45 4.45 14.93
C ALA A 201 -16.64 2.93 14.78
N GLN A 202 -15.55 2.18 14.68
CA GLN A 202 -15.53 0.73 14.49
C GLN A 202 -15.53 -0.07 15.82
N LYS A 203 -15.80 0.57 16.97
CA LYS A 203 -15.69 -0.03 18.32
C LYS A 203 -16.37 -1.40 18.43
N LYS A 204 -17.55 -1.57 17.83
CA LYS A 204 -18.31 -2.84 17.87
C LYS A 204 -17.61 -3.99 17.14
N MET A 205 -16.80 -3.70 16.12
CA MET A 205 -16.10 -4.71 15.32
C MET A 205 -15.01 -5.44 16.11
N PHE A 206 -14.51 -4.85 17.20
CA PHE A 206 -13.50 -5.47 18.07
C PHE A 206 -14.10 -6.46 19.07
N THR A 207 -15.42 -6.56 19.20
CA THR A 207 -16.05 -7.49 20.17
C THR A 207 -16.06 -8.95 19.71
N LYS A 208 -15.97 -9.17 18.40
CA LYS A 208 -15.95 -10.49 17.77
C LYS A 208 -15.32 -10.41 16.38
N VAL A 209 -14.01 -10.21 16.36
CA VAL A 209 -13.21 -10.37 15.14
C VAL A 209 -13.25 -11.84 14.73
N SER A 210 -13.22 -12.10 13.42
CA SER A 210 -13.11 -13.47 12.90
C SER A 210 -12.04 -13.58 11.83
N ASP A 211 -11.32 -14.70 11.87
CA ASP A 211 -10.32 -15.10 10.89
C ASP A 211 -10.92 -15.95 9.75
N THR A 212 -12.23 -16.21 9.79
CA THR A 212 -12.93 -16.95 8.73
C THR A 212 -12.80 -16.17 7.41
N ARG A 213 -12.45 -16.88 6.32
CA ARG A 213 -12.29 -16.28 4.99
C ARG A 213 -13.53 -15.47 4.60
N GLY A 214 -13.30 -14.21 4.22
CA GLY A 214 -14.37 -13.27 3.84
C GLY A 214 -14.94 -12.44 4.99
N SER A 215 -14.53 -12.71 6.23
CA SER A 215 -14.87 -11.86 7.37
C SER A 215 -14.26 -10.48 7.24
N ARG A 216 -14.98 -9.47 7.73
CA ARG A 216 -14.48 -8.09 7.79
C ARG A 216 -13.68 -7.90 9.08
N VAL A 217 -12.44 -7.45 8.94
CA VAL A 217 -11.54 -7.11 10.05
C VAL A 217 -11.35 -5.58 10.10
N PRO A 218 -11.39 -4.93 11.27
CA PRO A 218 -11.25 -3.47 11.39
C PRO A 218 -9.77 -3.02 11.27
N SER A 219 -9.19 -3.14 10.07
CA SER A 219 -7.80 -2.70 9.79
C SER A 219 -7.65 -1.19 9.57
N LEU A 220 -8.76 -0.49 9.35
CA LEU A 220 -8.85 0.97 9.28
C LEU A 220 -9.87 1.40 10.32
N ILE A 221 -9.48 2.35 11.15
CA ILE A 221 -10.37 2.95 12.14
C ILE A 221 -10.45 4.46 11.95
N THR A 222 -11.57 5.02 12.37
CA THR A 222 -11.81 6.46 12.37
C THR A 222 -12.50 6.90 13.65
N GLY A 223 -12.39 8.18 13.96
CA GLY A 223 -13.11 8.78 15.07
C GLY A 223 -12.70 10.22 15.30
N THR A 224 -12.96 10.67 16.51
CA THR A 224 -12.70 12.05 16.93
C THR A 224 -11.97 12.03 18.27
N ILE A 225 -10.97 12.89 18.42
CA ILE A 225 -10.27 13.15 19.68
C ILE A 225 -10.60 14.58 20.10
N THR A 226 -11.10 14.74 21.32
CA THR A 226 -11.36 16.05 21.94
C THR A 226 -10.28 16.34 22.95
N LEU A 227 -9.60 17.47 22.77
CA LEU A 227 -8.49 17.92 23.60
C LEU A 227 -8.98 18.74 24.81
N SER A 228 -8.30 18.58 25.94
CA SER A 228 -8.38 19.46 27.11
C SER A 228 -7.45 20.68 26.96
N GLY A 229 -6.43 20.57 26.11
CA GLY A 229 -5.44 21.61 25.82
C GLY A 229 -4.68 21.31 24.51
N PRO A 230 -3.98 22.30 23.93
CA PRO A 230 -3.25 22.09 22.68
C PRO A 230 -2.11 21.08 22.86
N THR A 231 -1.80 20.34 21.79
CA THR A 231 -0.67 19.42 21.73
C THR A 231 0.53 20.05 21.02
N ASP A 232 1.72 19.55 21.33
CA ASP A 232 2.95 20.00 20.66
C ASP A 232 3.08 19.39 19.25
N VAL A 233 3.81 20.08 18.38
CA VAL A 233 4.18 19.55 17.05
C VAL A 233 5.04 18.30 17.23
N GLY A 234 4.68 17.21 16.55
CA GLY A 234 5.29 15.89 16.68
C GLY A 234 4.62 14.97 17.71
N THR A 235 3.53 15.42 18.35
CA THR A 235 2.68 14.56 19.19
C THR A 235 1.94 13.55 18.32
N GLU A 236 1.98 12.27 18.69
CA GLU A 236 1.30 11.18 17.97
C GLU A 236 0.38 10.39 18.91
N GLY A 237 -0.76 9.96 18.39
CA GLY A 237 -1.63 9.01 19.06
C GLY A 237 -1.22 7.58 18.70
N ILE A 238 -1.21 6.69 19.69
CA ILE A 238 -0.88 5.27 19.50
C ILE A 238 -2.12 4.45 19.84
N VAL A 239 -2.66 3.78 18.83
CA VAL A 239 -3.76 2.83 19.00
C VAL A 239 -3.17 1.52 19.48
N VAL A 240 -3.60 1.05 20.64
CA VAL A 240 -3.10 -0.16 21.29
C VAL A 240 -4.20 -1.21 21.32
N VAL A 241 -3.90 -2.39 20.78
CA VAL A 241 -4.80 -3.55 20.75
C VAL A 241 -4.25 -4.61 21.68
N ASN A 242 -5.02 -5.05 22.67
CA ASN A 242 -4.59 -6.05 23.66
C ASN A 242 -3.22 -5.74 24.31
N GLY A 243 -2.93 -4.46 24.56
CA GLY A 243 -1.66 -4.01 25.13
C GLY A 243 -0.48 -3.93 24.14
N VAL A 244 -0.70 -4.18 22.85
CA VAL A 244 0.32 -4.07 21.79
C VAL A 244 0.01 -2.88 20.89
N ALA A 245 1.00 -2.03 20.60
CA ALA A 245 0.80 -0.92 19.68
C ALA A 245 0.50 -1.43 18.27
N ALA A 246 -0.63 -0.99 17.73
CA ALA A 246 -1.22 -1.49 16.51
C ALA A 246 -1.29 -0.44 15.40
N GLY A 247 -1.40 0.85 15.71
CA GLY A 247 -1.41 1.91 14.70
C GLY A 247 -1.07 3.27 15.27
N VAL A 248 -0.84 4.23 14.37
CA VAL A 248 -0.45 5.61 14.69
C VAL A 248 -1.51 6.58 14.16
N ILE A 249 -1.76 7.64 14.93
CA ILE A 249 -2.59 8.81 14.59
C ILE A 249 -1.65 10.01 14.53
N GLY A 250 -1.44 10.55 13.33
CA GLY A 250 -0.52 11.68 13.10
C GLY A 250 -1.18 13.04 13.33
N GLU A 251 -2.50 13.09 13.20
CA GLU A 251 -3.33 14.30 13.21
C GLU A 251 -3.35 15.01 14.57
N LEU A 252 -2.80 14.38 15.62
CA LEU A 252 -2.57 15.00 16.92
C LEU A 252 -1.40 15.97 16.95
N SER A 253 -0.54 16.02 15.93
CA SER A 253 0.62 16.91 15.91
C SER A 253 0.19 18.38 15.82
N GLY A 254 0.42 19.16 16.88
CA GLY A 254 0.10 20.61 16.90
C GLY A 254 -1.40 20.95 16.95
N ALA A 255 -2.24 19.97 17.31
CA ALA A 255 -3.68 20.13 17.38
C ALA A 255 -4.12 21.04 18.54
N ARG A 256 -5.29 21.70 18.41
CA ARG A 256 -5.74 22.74 19.36
C ARG A 256 -7.07 22.46 20.04
N ASP A 257 -7.98 21.74 19.40
CA ASP A 257 -9.33 21.51 19.88
C ASP A 257 -9.83 20.08 19.61
N VAL A 258 -10.38 19.81 18.43
CA VAL A 258 -11.03 18.57 18.07
C VAL A 258 -10.40 18.07 16.79
N VAL A 259 -9.90 16.84 16.83
CA VAL A 259 -9.22 16.21 15.71
C VAL A 259 -10.07 15.05 15.22
N GLU A 260 -10.47 15.08 13.96
CA GLU A 260 -10.89 13.87 13.26
C GLU A 260 -9.64 13.09 12.86
N TYR A 261 -9.66 11.78 13.06
CA TYR A 261 -8.52 10.94 12.72
C TYR A 261 -8.92 9.75 11.86
N THR A 262 -7.96 9.30 11.06
CA THR A 262 -7.91 7.96 10.47
C THR A 262 -6.67 7.26 10.99
N ALA A 263 -6.77 5.96 11.27
CA ALA A 263 -5.59 5.16 11.58
C ALA A 263 -5.68 3.79 10.93
N ILE A 264 -4.55 3.40 10.32
CA ILE A 264 -4.37 2.07 9.76
C ILE A 264 -3.69 1.18 10.81
N LEU A 265 -4.32 0.07 11.15
CA LEU A 265 -3.88 -0.85 12.19
C LEU A 265 -3.13 -2.04 11.60
N ASP A 266 -2.13 -2.56 12.29
CA ASP A 266 -1.56 -3.88 12.07
C ASP A 266 -2.65 -4.93 12.32
N TYR A 267 -3.34 -5.29 11.24
CA TYR A 267 -4.46 -6.23 11.31
C TYR A 267 -4.01 -7.64 11.70
N SER A 268 -2.70 -7.95 11.67
CA SER A 268 -2.20 -9.25 12.11
C SER A 268 -2.35 -9.47 13.63
N LEU A 269 -2.61 -8.41 14.39
CA LEU A 269 -2.94 -8.47 15.82
C LEU A 269 -4.42 -8.79 16.10
N LEU A 270 -5.27 -8.78 15.07
CA LEU A 270 -6.72 -8.97 15.15
C LEU A 270 -7.08 -10.43 14.81
N THR A 271 -6.87 -11.32 15.78
CA THR A 271 -7.21 -12.75 15.69
C THR A 271 -8.70 -13.01 15.93
N ASP A 272 -9.17 -14.24 15.78
CA ASP A 272 -10.56 -14.59 16.14
C ASP A 272 -10.82 -14.30 17.63
N GLY A 273 -11.93 -13.63 17.93
CA GLY A 273 -12.36 -13.29 19.28
C GLY A 273 -12.48 -11.79 19.57
N ALA A 274 -12.52 -11.46 20.87
CA ALA A 274 -12.67 -10.10 21.36
C ALA A 274 -11.30 -9.44 21.60
N HIS A 275 -11.21 -8.14 21.29
CA HIS A 275 -10.02 -7.33 21.46
C HIS A 275 -10.33 -6.07 22.26
N THR A 276 -9.43 -5.72 23.18
CA THR A 276 -9.44 -4.40 23.82
C THR A 276 -8.73 -3.40 22.93
N VAL A 277 -9.24 -2.17 22.89
CA VAL A 277 -8.62 -1.06 22.16
C VAL A 277 -8.47 0.11 23.12
N GLU A 278 -7.27 0.66 23.17
CA GLU A 278 -6.91 1.80 24.01
C GLU A 278 -6.13 2.83 23.18
N LEU A 279 -6.18 4.09 23.59
CA LEU A 279 -5.35 5.16 23.05
C LEU A 279 -4.26 5.53 24.07
N TYR A 280 -3.05 5.70 23.56
CA TYR A 280 -1.92 6.34 24.24
C TYR A 280 -1.50 7.56 23.43
N VAL A 281 -0.84 8.51 24.09
CA VAL A 281 -0.24 9.68 23.45
C VAL A 281 1.26 9.62 23.64
N ARG A 282 2.00 9.78 22.55
CA ARG A 282 3.45 9.95 22.55
C ARG A 282 3.78 11.42 22.32
N ALA A 283 4.42 12.05 23.30
CA ALA A 283 4.94 13.41 23.17
C ALA A 283 6.20 13.43 22.26
N PRO A 284 6.60 14.61 21.74
CA PRO A 284 7.77 14.71 20.85
C PRO A 284 9.08 14.20 21.48
N ASP A 285 9.23 14.33 22.80
CA ASP A 285 10.38 13.81 23.56
C ASP A 285 10.37 12.28 23.73
N GLY A 286 9.30 11.61 23.30
CA GLY A 286 9.11 10.17 23.39
C GLY A 286 8.36 9.69 24.62
N THR A 287 7.95 10.59 25.53
CA THR A 287 7.14 10.24 26.70
C THR A 287 5.79 9.67 26.27
N LEU A 288 5.42 8.52 26.83
CA LEU A 288 4.13 7.87 26.60
C LEU A 288 3.19 8.11 27.79
N THR A 289 1.95 8.50 27.51
CA THR A 289 0.87 8.65 28.49
C THR A 289 -0.39 7.92 28.02
N LYS A 290 -1.20 7.43 28.95
CA LYS A 290 -2.37 6.60 28.68
C LYS A 290 -3.66 7.42 28.70
N VAL A 291 -4.42 7.38 27.61
CA VAL A 291 -5.79 7.92 27.55
C VAL A 291 -6.80 6.83 27.94
N GLY A 292 -6.60 5.60 27.47
CA GLY A 292 -7.45 4.44 27.76
C GLY A 292 -8.50 4.15 26.69
N ALA A 293 -9.58 3.46 27.07
CA ALA A 293 -10.59 2.96 26.14
C ALA A 293 -11.40 4.10 25.48
N PRO A 294 -11.91 3.90 24.24
CA PRO A 294 -12.75 4.89 23.57
C PRO A 294 -14.10 5.01 24.27
N ARG A 295 -14.69 6.21 24.26
CA ARG A 295 -16.07 6.43 24.75
C ARG A 295 -17.09 5.67 23.88
#